data_AF-A0A847G951-F1
#
_entry.id   AF-A0A847G951-F1
#
_cell.length_a   1.000
_cell.length_b   1.000
_cell.length_c   1.000
_cell.angle_alpha   90.00
_cell.angle_beta   90.00
_cell.angle_gamma   90.00
#
_symmetry.space_group_name_H-M   'P 1'
#
loop_
_entity.id
_entity.type
_entity.pdbx_description
1 polymer ?
#
loop_
_entity_poly.entity_id
_entity_poly.type
_entity_poly.pdbx_seq_one_letter_code
_entity_poly.pdbx_strand_id
1 'polypeptide(L)'
;MYERIETWRAQNSSRIMDRARRKSDGVADVGLDRAHPRLLYVLLDQGSWYDQEEAQEMWAGLLVCCCTGDIRDESNLIFINLLAQMTINEIAMFNYACASADKIATPDGLIVADGLQCDLRFLRDISGVNDLHSLDRELDHMRMLGLFPFGIDADDNGLVADITPSTLALHMFSRCQGHTGSPVEYYANH
;
A
#
# COMPACT_ATOMS: atom_id res chain seq x y z
N MET A 1 16.43 22.81 14.35
CA MET A 1 15.83 22.31 13.09
C MET A 1 15.92 20.79 13.02
N TYR A 2 17.13 20.21 13.11
CA TYR A 2 17.33 18.74 13.16
C TYR A 2 16.53 18.04 14.27
N GLU A 3 16.63 18.52 15.50
CA GLU A 3 15.89 17.96 16.65
C GLU A 3 14.37 17.92 16.46
N ARG A 4 13.81 18.91 15.75
CA ARG A 4 12.38 18.94 15.42
C ARG A 4 12.00 17.84 14.42
N ILE A 5 12.84 17.62 13.41
CA ILE A 5 12.62 16.55 12.41
C ILE A 5 12.76 15.18 13.08
N GLU A 6 13.78 14.99 13.90
CA GLU A 6 14.00 13.74 14.65
C GLU A 6 12.83 13.43 15.59
N THR A 7 12.36 14.41 16.35
CA THR A 7 11.21 14.27 17.25
C THR A 7 9.95 13.91 16.46
N TRP A 8 9.71 14.58 15.34
CA TRP A 8 8.53 14.33 14.49
C TRP A 8 8.57 12.91 13.88
N ARG A 9 9.73 12.48 13.36
CA ARG A 9 9.91 11.12 12.83
C ARG A 9 9.74 10.07 13.92
N ALA A 10 10.30 10.28 15.11
CA ALA A 10 10.16 9.36 16.24
C ALA A 10 8.68 9.19 16.67
N GLN A 11 7.90 10.29 16.66
CA GLN A 11 6.46 10.22 16.93
C GLN A 11 5.72 9.40 15.86
N ASN A 12 6.04 9.59 14.58
CA ASN A 12 5.44 8.81 13.50
C ASN A 12 5.81 7.33 13.55
N SER A 13 7.08 6.99 13.83
CA SER A 13 7.50 5.62 14.06
C SER A 13 6.74 4.98 15.23
N SER A 14 6.59 5.69 16.35
CA SER A 14 5.79 5.20 17.50
C SER A 14 4.35 4.92 17.10
N ARG A 15 3.74 5.82 16.32
CA ARG A 15 2.37 5.64 15.82
C ARG A 15 2.21 4.44 14.90
N ILE A 16 3.19 4.16 14.04
CA ILE A 16 3.20 2.95 13.18
C ILE A 16 3.32 1.69 14.05
N MET A 17 4.21 1.71 15.04
CA MET A 17 4.38 0.61 15.99
C MET A 17 3.11 0.32 16.78
N ASP A 18 2.43 1.35 17.28
CA ASP A 18 1.17 1.20 18.02
C ASP A 18 0.07 0.63 17.14
N ARG A 19 -0.03 1.08 15.87
CA ARG A 19 -0.95 0.51 14.88
C ARG A 19 -0.66 -0.95 14.59
N ALA A 20 0.61 -1.32 14.44
CA ALA A 20 0.99 -2.70 14.19
C ALA A 20 0.59 -3.62 15.36
N ARG A 21 0.79 -3.17 16.60
CA ARG A 21 0.34 -3.88 17.81
C ARG A 21 -1.18 -4.09 17.84
N ARG A 22 -1.97 -3.11 17.37
CA ARG A 22 -3.42 -3.23 17.26
C ARG A 22 -3.84 -4.24 16.18
N LYS A 23 -3.16 -4.25 15.02
CA LYS A 23 -3.43 -5.18 13.92
C LYS A 23 -3.05 -6.64 14.24
N SER A 24 -2.06 -6.86 15.10
CA SER A 24 -1.63 -8.22 15.49
C SER A 24 -2.50 -8.86 16.59
N ASP A 25 -3.78 -8.50 16.68
CA ASP A 25 -4.74 -8.95 17.72
C ASP A 25 -4.22 -8.82 19.16
N GLY A 26 -3.36 -7.84 19.43
CA GLY A 26 -2.80 -7.63 20.77
C GLY A 26 -1.87 -8.75 21.25
N VAL A 27 -1.32 -9.59 20.37
CA VAL A 27 -0.16 -10.42 20.71
C VAL A 27 0.96 -9.46 21.12
N ALA A 28 1.22 -9.41 22.42
CA ALA A 28 1.79 -8.27 23.14
C ALA A 28 3.24 -7.91 22.80
N ASP A 29 3.83 -8.59 21.83
CA ASP A 29 5.07 -8.16 21.21
C ASP A 29 4.96 -8.45 19.71
N VAL A 30 4.84 -7.39 18.92
CA VAL A 30 5.23 -7.45 17.51
C VAL A 30 6.70 -7.82 17.59
N GLY A 31 7.00 -9.12 17.52
CA GLY A 31 8.32 -9.67 17.83
C GLY A 31 9.33 -9.12 16.85
N LEU A 32 9.85 -7.92 17.12
CA LEU A 32 10.83 -7.25 16.26
C LEU A 32 12.09 -8.10 16.14
N ASP A 33 12.36 -8.94 17.14
CA ASP A 33 13.41 -9.95 17.13
C ASP A 33 13.24 -11.00 16.02
N ARG A 34 12.02 -11.18 15.49
CA ARG A 34 11.73 -12.11 14.39
C ARG A 34 11.84 -11.48 13.01
N ALA A 35 11.80 -10.15 12.91
CA ALA A 35 11.93 -9.48 11.63
C ALA A 35 13.40 -9.32 11.24
N HIS A 36 13.69 -9.49 9.94
CA HIS A 36 15.04 -9.23 9.44
C HIS A 36 15.44 -7.76 9.71
N PRO A 37 16.62 -7.49 10.33
CA PRO A 37 17.00 -6.14 10.76
C PRO A 37 16.97 -5.09 9.65
N ARG A 38 17.30 -5.48 8.41
CA ARG A 38 17.23 -4.58 7.25
C ARG A 38 15.80 -4.14 6.96
N LEU A 39 14.82 -5.04 7.06
CA LEU A 39 13.41 -4.69 6.82
C LEU A 39 12.94 -3.70 7.88
N LEU A 40 13.22 -3.96 9.15
CA LEU A 40 12.88 -3.04 10.24
C LEU A 40 13.51 -1.67 10.04
N TYR A 41 14.80 -1.63 9.70
CA TYR A 41 15.50 -0.38 9.47
C TYR A 41 14.86 0.42 8.34
N VAL A 42 14.68 -0.18 7.15
CA VAL A 42 14.10 0.52 6.00
C VAL A 42 12.65 0.92 6.27
N LEU A 43 11.84 0.03 6.87
CA LEU A 43 10.43 0.29 7.16
C LEU A 43 10.26 1.45 8.14
N LEU A 44 10.96 1.43 9.28
CA LEU A 44 10.84 2.49 10.28
C LEU A 44 11.45 3.80 9.79
N ASP A 45 12.56 3.74 9.05
CA ASP A 45 13.17 4.92 8.45
C ASP A 45 12.23 5.57 7.43
N GLN A 46 11.74 4.82 6.44
CA GLN A 46 10.88 5.36 5.38
C GLN A 46 9.48 5.71 5.89
N GLY A 47 8.86 4.82 6.68
CA GLY A 47 7.52 5.04 7.22
C GLY A 47 7.41 6.23 8.16
N SER A 48 8.50 6.59 8.87
CA SER A 48 8.51 7.76 9.76
C SER A 48 8.28 9.11 9.06
N TRP A 49 8.40 9.15 7.73
CA TRP A 49 8.13 10.33 6.91
C TRP A 49 6.65 10.54 6.58
N TYR A 50 5.77 9.62 6.97
CA TYR A 50 4.33 9.72 6.75
C TYR A 50 3.62 10.02 8.07
N ASP A 51 2.75 11.04 8.09
CA ASP A 51 1.93 11.41 9.25
C ASP A 51 0.43 11.24 9.04
N GLN A 52 0.02 10.88 7.81
CA GLN A 52 -1.36 10.55 7.46
C GLN A 52 -1.73 9.15 7.95
N GLU A 53 -2.96 9.01 8.41
CA GLU A 53 -3.42 7.80 9.08
C GLU A 53 -3.41 6.60 8.14
N GLU A 54 -3.89 6.75 6.91
CA GLU A 54 -3.99 5.70 5.91
C GLU A 54 -2.61 5.13 5.56
N ALA A 55 -1.62 6.00 5.34
CA ALA A 55 -0.25 5.58 5.08
C ALA A 55 0.36 4.86 6.30
N GLN A 56 0.17 5.41 7.50
CA GLN A 56 0.67 4.79 8.74
C GLN A 56 0.02 3.43 9.03
N GLU A 57 -1.25 3.22 8.68
CA GLU A 57 -1.93 1.92 8.75
C GLU A 57 -1.33 0.89 7.77
N MET A 58 -1.01 1.31 6.55
CA MET A 58 -0.34 0.42 5.57
C MET A 58 1.07 0.02 6.02
N TRP A 59 1.85 0.98 6.52
CA TRP A 59 3.18 0.72 7.10
C TRP A 59 3.10 -0.24 8.30
N ALA A 60 2.07 -0.08 9.12
CA ALA A 60 1.83 -0.96 10.27
C ALA A 60 1.51 -2.40 9.85
N GLY A 61 0.70 -2.61 8.80
CA GLY A 61 0.43 -3.96 8.29
C GLY A 61 1.68 -4.62 7.71
N LEU A 62 2.52 -3.88 6.97
CA LEU A 62 3.80 -4.40 6.50
C LEU A 62 4.71 -4.79 7.66
N LEU A 63 4.72 -4.00 8.74
CA LEU A 63 5.50 -4.32 9.94
C LEU A 63 5.03 -5.62 10.59
N VAL A 64 3.72 -5.82 10.71
CA VAL A 64 3.15 -7.11 11.20
C VAL A 64 3.66 -8.26 10.34
N CYS A 65 3.56 -8.13 9.01
CA CYS A 65 4.02 -9.18 8.09
C CYS A 65 5.51 -9.51 8.22
N CYS A 66 6.35 -8.49 8.48
CA CYS A 66 7.78 -8.69 8.70
C CYS A 66 8.09 -9.43 10.01
N CYS A 67 7.24 -9.29 11.04
CA CYS A 67 7.48 -9.87 12.37
C CYS A 67 6.89 -11.28 12.55
N THR A 68 6.09 -11.74 11.61
CA THR A 68 5.46 -13.07 11.63
C THR A 68 6.21 -14.14 10.85
N GLY A 69 7.26 -13.76 10.11
CA GLY A 69 8.03 -14.63 9.21
C GLY A 69 9.32 -15.21 9.82
N ASP A 70 10.11 -15.85 8.96
CA ASP A 70 11.50 -16.23 9.25
C ASP A 70 12.37 -14.96 9.28
N ILE A 71 13.30 -14.87 10.23
CA ILE A 71 14.24 -13.74 10.34
C ILE A 71 15.10 -13.53 9.09
N ARG A 72 15.21 -14.52 8.19
CA ARG A 72 15.92 -14.42 6.92
C ARG A 72 15.02 -14.06 5.74
N ASP A 73 13.71 -13.96 5.95
CA ASP A 73 12.76 -13.61 4.92
C ASP A 73 12.83 -12.12 4.60
N GLU A 74 13.28 -11.78 3.40
CA GLU A 74 13.30 -10.42 2.87
C GLU A 74 12.18 -10.18 1.84
N SER A 75 11.22 -11.10 1.69
CA SER A 75 10.17 -11.02 0.65
C SER A 75 9.35 -9.74 0.71
N ASN A 76 9.10 -9.19 1.91
CA ASN A 76 8.37 -7.93 2.09
C ASN A 76 9.18 -6.68 1.71
N LEU A 77 10.49 -6.79 1.43
CA LEU A 77 11.31 -5.65 1.04
C LEU A 77 10.80 -4.98 -0.25
N ILE A 78 10.27 -5.77 -1.19
CA ILE A 78 9.70 -5.24 -2.43
C ILE A 78 8.52 -4.30 -2.11
N PHE A 79 7.64 -4.69 -1.19
CA PHE A 79 6.47 -3.89 -0.81
C PHE A 79 6.84 -2.66 0.01
N ILE A 80 7.83 -2.78 0.90
CA ILE A 80 8.39 -1.64 1.63
C ILE A 80 8.93 -0.59 0.66
N ASN A 81 9.70 -1.02 -0.35
CA ASN A 81 10.28 -0.11 -1.33
C ASN A 81 9.23 0.51 -2.25
N LEU A 82 8.18 -0.23 -2.60
CA LEU A 82 7.05 0.31 -3.38
C LEU A 82 6.29 1.36 -2.57
N LEU A 83 5.91 1.06 -1.32
CA LEU A 83 5.19 2.02 -0.47
C LEU A 83 6.01 3.28 -0.19
N ALA A 84 7.32 3.15 0.01
CA ALA A 84 8.21 4.29 0.24
C ALA A 84 8.24 5.29 -0.93
N GLN A 85 7.97 4.83 -2.15
CA GLN A 85 7.96 5.67 -3.34
C GLN A 85 6.62 6.36 -3.59
N MET A 86 5.53 5.89 -2.98
CA MET A 86 4.18 6.39 -3.26
C MET A 86 3.89 7.71 -2.54
N THR A 87 3.23 8.63 -3.24
CA THR A 87 2.67 9.84 -2.62
C THR A 87 1.41 9.49 -1.82
N ILE A 88 0.94 10.41 -0.96
CA ILE A 88 -0.31 10.20 -0.24
C ILE A 88 -1.52 10.10 -1.18
N ASN A 89 -1.49 10.83 -2.30
CA ASN A 89 -2.57 10.81 -3.29
C ASN A 89 -2.62 9.45 -4.01
N GLU A 90 -1.44 8.90 -4.31
CA GLU A 90 -1.28 7.56 -4.88
C GLU A 90 -1.71 6.47 -3.91
N ILE A 91 -1.39 6.61 -2.61
CA ILE A 91 -1.88 5.72 -1.55
C ILE A 91 -3.41 5.70 -1.49
N ALA A 92 -4.06 6.86 -1.61
CA ALA A 92 -5.52 6.95 -1.61
C ALA A 92 -6.14 6.18 -2.81
N MET A 93 -5.61 6.42 -4.02
CA MET A 93 -6.06 5.69 -5.22
C MET A 93 -5.77 4.19 -5.13
N PHE A 94 -4.59 3.81 -4.64
CA PHE A 94 -4.18 2.42 -4.45
C PHE A 94 -5.11 1.66 -3.52
N ASN A 95 -5.40 2.24 -2.36
CA ASN A 95 -6.29 1.62 -1.39
C ASN A 95 -7.69 1.47 -1.95
N TYR A 96 -8.22 2.50 -2.61
CA TYR A 96 -9.53 2.42 -3.26
C TYR A 96 -9.56 1.32 -4.32
N ALA A 97 -8.58 1.28 -5.23
CA ALA A 97 -8.53 0.32 -6.31
C ALA A 97 -8.45 -1.14 -5.79
N CYS A 98 -7.55 -1.40 -4.85
CA CYS A 98 -7.38 -2.74 -4.28
C CYS A 98 -8.58 -3.18 -3.45
N ALA A 99 -9.26 -2.26 -2.76
CA ALA A 99 -10.49 -2.57 -2.04
C ALA A 99 -11.68 -2.81 -3.00
N SER A 100 -11.81 -2.02 -4.06
CA SER A 100 -13.08 -1.89 -4.81
C SER A 100 -13.15 -2.68 -6.11
N ALA A 101 -12.02 -3.00 -6.76
CA ALA A 101 -12.05 -3.79 -8.00
C ALA A 101 -12.71 -5.16 -7.76
N ASP A 102 -13.34 -5.77 -8.76
CA ASP A 102 -13.75 -7.17 -8.61
C ASP A 102 -12.53 -8.10 -8.71
N LYS A 103 -12.52 -9.19 -7.95
CA LYS A 103 -11.36 -10.09 -7.85
C LYS A 103 -11.69 -11.43 -8.46
N ILE A 104 -10.78 -11.94 -9.30
CA ILE A 104 -10.89 -13.23 -9.95
C ILE A 104 -9.74 -14.10 -9.47
N ALA A 105 -10.06 -15.21 -8.83
CA ALA A 105 -9.08 -16.25 -8.51
C ALA A 105 -9.01 -17.22 -9.70
N THR A 106 -7.81 -17.40 -10.27
CA THR A 106 -7.58 -18.40 -11.30
C THR A 106 -7.59 -19.81 -10.71
N PRO A 107 -7.84 -20.86 -11.51
CA PRO A 107 -7.75 -22.25 -11.04
C PRO A 107 -6.40 -22.62 -10.40
N ASP A 108 -5.33 -21.96 -10.85
CA ASP A 108 -3.96 -22.15 -10.34
C ASP A 108 -3.63 -21.30 -9.09
N GLY A 109 -4.60 -20.56 -8.55
CA GLY A 109 -4.45 -19.78 -7.32
C GLY A 109 -3.81 -18.40 -7.49
N LEU A 110 -3.82 -17.85 -8.71
CA LEU A 110 -3.44 -16.45 -8.94
C LEU A 110 -4.65 -15.55 -8.69
N ILE A 111 -4.48 -14.45 -7.95
CA ILE A 111 -5.50 -13.41 -7.84
C ILE A 111 -5.24 -12.31 -8.87
N VAL A 112 -6.27 -11.94 -9.62
CA VAL A 112 -6.24 -10.80 -10.55
C VAL A 112 -7.45 -9.90 -10.29
N ALA A 113 -7.33 -8.63 -10.62
CA ALA A 113 -8.48 -7.73 -10.63
C ALA A 113 -9.16 -7.77 -11.99
N ASP A 114 -10.48 -7.66 -11.98
CA ASP A 114 -11.25 -7.28 -13.16
C ASP A 114 -11.19 -5.76 -13.36
N GLY A 115 -11.48 -5.31 -14.58
CA GLY A 115 -11.32 -3.92 -15.00
C GLY A 115 -12.01 -2.92 -14.08
N LEU A 116 -11.26 -1.93 -13.58
CA LEU A 116 -11.77 -0.84 -12.75
C LEU A 116 -11.51 0.51 -13.43
N GLN A 117 -12.51 0.97 -14.17
CA GLN A 117 -12.52 2.31 -14.76
C GLN A 117 -13.26 3.29 -13.86
N CYS A 118 -12.69 4.48 -13.70
CA CYS A 118 -13.25 5.56 -12.89
C CYS A 118 -13.36 6.83 -13.73
N ASP A 119 -14.42 7.61 -13.48
CA ASP A 119 -14.50 8.96 -14.01
C ASP A 119 -13.48 9.88 -13.31
N LEU A 120 -13.00 10.89 -14.02
CA LEU A 120 -11.97 11.79 -13.48
C LEU A 120 -12.47 12.62 -12.30
N ARG A 121 -13.77 12.89 -12.15
CA ARG A 121 -14.26 13.69 -11.02
C ARG A 121 -14.17 12.88 -9.74
N PHE A 122 -14.63 11.63 -9.79
CA PHE A 122 -14.51 10.70 -8.69
C PHE A 122 -13.05 10.44 -8.30
N LEU A 123 -12.16 10.29 -9.28
CA LEU A 123 -10.74 10.09 -8.98
C LEU A 123 -10.09 11.32 -8.31
N ARG A 124 -10.52 12.54 -8.67
CA ARG A 124 -10.12 13.77 -7.99
C ARG A 124 -10.60 13.81 -6.54
N ASP A 125 -11.83 13.36 -6.30
CA ASP A 125 -12.41 13.34 -4.96
C ASP A 125 -11.67 12.36 -4.04
N ILE A 126 -11.28 11.19 -4.54
CA ILE A 126 -10.50 10.21 -3.76
C ILE A 126 -9.06 10.67 -3.54
N SER A 127 -8.39 11.12 -4.61
CA SER A 127 -6.95 11.43 -4.56
C SER A 127 -6.65 12.80 -3.97
N GLY A 128 -7.61 13.72 -3.97
CA GLY A 128 -7.40 15.14 -3.66
C GLY A 128 -6.67 15.92 -4.76
N VAL A 129 -6.35 15.31 -5.90
CA VAL A 129 -5.58 15.93 -6.99
C VAL A 129 -6.52 16.55 -8.01
N ASN A 130 -6.77 17.86 -7.89
CA ASN A 130 -7.78 18.55 -8.71
C ASN A 130 -7.37 18.84 -10.17
N ASP A 131 -6.07 18.85 -10.45
CA ASP A 131 -5.52 19.17 -11.78
C ASP A 131 -5.32 17.91 -12.63
N LEU A 132 -5.72 17.98 -13.91
CA LEU A 132 -5.66 16.82 -14.82
C LEU A 132 -4.23 16.35 -15.06
N HIS A 133 -3.29 17.25 -15.31
CA HIS A 133 -1.90 16.88 -15.61
C HIS A 133 -1.19 16.32 -14.37
N SER A 134 -1.51 16.86 -13.20
CA SER A 134 -1.03 16.33 -11.93
C SER A 134 -1.56 14.92 -11.71
N LEU A 135 -2.85 14.68 -11.94
CA LEU A 135 -3.46 13.35 -11.81
C LEU A 135 -2.85 12.34 -12.78
N ASP A 136 -2.67 12.73 -14.04
CA ASP A 136 -2.01 11.92 -15.07
C ASP A 136 -0.59 11.52 -14.64
N ARG A 137 0.19 12.46 -14.09
CA ARG A 137 1.54 12.19 -13.58
C ARG A 137 1.55 11.18 -12.42
N GLU A 138 0.61 11.28 -11.47
CA GLU A 138 0.52 10.29 -10.38
C GLU A 138 0.17 8.90 -10.94
N LEU A 139 -0.74 8.82 -11.93
CA LEU A 139 -1.09 7.55 -12.58
C LEU A 139 0.06 6.97 -13.40
N ASP A 140 0.84 7.80 -14.08
CA ASP A 140 2.05 7.38 -14.79
C ASP A 140 3.12 6.85 -13.83
N HIS A 141 3.27 7.48 -12.66
CA HIS A 141 4.18 6.99 -11.63
C HIS A 141 3.71 5.65 -11.06
N MET A 142 2.42 5.49 -10.77
CA MET A 142 1.83 4.20 -10.37
C MET A 142 2.00 3.10 -11.43
N ARG A 143 1.96 3.47 -12.72
CA ARG A 143 2.28 2.56 -13.83
C ARG A 143 3.74 2.17 -13.87
N MET A 144 4.66 3.12 -13.66
CA MET A 144 6.09 2.85 -13.57
C MET A 144 6.44 1.94 -12.39
N LEU A 145 5.73 2.07 -11.26
CA LEU A 145 5.84 1.17 -10.11
C LEU A 145 5.22 -0.22 -10.37
N GLY A 146 4.51 -0.41 -11.49
CA GLY A 146 3.82 -1.66 -11.83
C GLY A 146 2.57 -1.93 -11.00
N LEU A 147 2.02 -0.91 -10.33
CA LEU A 147 0.85 -1.05 -9.46
C LEU A 147 -0.45 -0.90 -10.24
N PHE A 148 -0.51 0.07 -11.18
CA PHE A 148 -1.62 0.27 -12.12
C PHE A 148 -1.11 0.10 -13.55
N PRO A 149 -1.48 -0.97 -14.26
CA PRO A 149 -0.96 -1.22 -15.61
C PRO A 149 -1.35 -0.12 -16.63
N PHE A 150 -2.43 0.62 -16.36
CA PHE A 150 -3.03 1.60 -17.26
C PHE A 150 -3.00 3.01 -16.63
N GLY A 151 -3.87 3.92 -17.09
CA GLY A 151 -4.03 5.26 -16.52
C GLY A 151 -5.13 5.99 -17.26
N ILE A 152 -4.94 7.27 -17.59
CA ILE A 152 -5.96 8.04 -18.29
C ILE A 152 -6.04 7.59 -19.75
N ASP A 153 -7.24 7.22 -20.19
CA ASP A 153 -7.57 6.91 -21.58
C ASP A 153 -8.71 7.82 -22.06
N ALA A 154 -8.73 8.06 -23.37
CA ALA A 154 -9.82 8.73 -24.04
C ALA A 154 -10.79 7.66 -24.56
N ASP A 155 -11.99 7.60 -23.97
CA ASP A 155 -13.08 6.80 -24.50
C ASP A 155 -13.99 7.65 -25.42
N ASP A 156 -14.97 7.01 -26.06
CA ASP A 156 -15.92 7.68 -26.95
C ASP A 156 -16.78 8.76 -26.24
N ASN A 157 -16.82 8.79 -24.90
CA ASN A 157 -17.66 9.64 -24.07
C ASN A 157 -16.90 10.67 -23.21
N GLY A 158 -15.55 10.65 -23.22
CA GLY A 158 -14.72 11.53 -22.42
C GLY A 158 -13.39 10.90 -21.99
N LEU A 159 -12.76 11.52 -20.99
CA LEU A 159 -11.58 10.96 -20.36
C LEU A 159 -12.01 10.11 -19.17
N VAL A 160 -11.50 8.88 -19.11
CA VAL A 160 -11.66 7.95 -17.99
C VAL A 160 -10.27 7.52 -17.53
N ALA A 161 -10.17 7.09 -16.27
CA ALA A 161 -8.94 6.52 -15.75
C ALA A 161 -9.15 5.04 -15.45
N ASP A 162 -8.31 4.19 -16.02
CA ASP A 162 -8.22 2.79 -15.65
C ASP A 162 -7.18 2.64 -14.53
N ILE A 163 -7.70 2.37 -13.33
CA ILE A 163 -6.91 2.16 -12.11
C ILE A 163 -6.96 0.70 -11.66
N THR A 164 -7.18 -0.23 -12.59
CA THR A 164 -7.19 -1.67 -12.30
C THR A 164 -5.88 -2.06 -11.59
N PRO A 165 -5.92 -2.57 -10.35
CA PRO A 165 -4.71 -2.94 -9.65
C PRO A 165 -4.09 -4.19 -10.27
N SER A 166 -2.77 -4.18 -10.45
CA SER A 166 -2.03 -5.37 -10.87
C SER A 166 -2.07 -6.47 -9.80
N THR A 167 -1.71 -7.70 -10.14
CA THR A 167 -1.50 -8.76 -9.14
C THR A 167 -0.47 -8.36 -8.07
N LEU A 168 0.57 -7.61 -8.46
CA LEU A 168 1.56 -7.09 -7.52
C LEU A 168 0.92 -6.12 -6.52
N ALA A 169 0.05 -5.22 -7.00
CA ALA A 169 -0.71 -4.30 -6.15
C ALA A 169 -1.64 -5.05 -5.19
N LEU A 170 -2.39 -6.03 -5.66
CA LEU A 170 -3.29 -6.82 -4.82
C LEU A 170 -2.53 -7.58 -3.72
N HIS A 171 -1.37 -8.15 -4.04
CA HIS A 171 -0.51 -8.83 -3.06
C HIS A 171 0.04 -7.82 -2.04
N MET A 172 0.58 -6.70 -2.51
CA MET A 172 1.07 -5.62 -1.66
C MET A 172 -0.02 -5.15 -0.70
N PHE A 173 -1.25 -4.92 -1.20
CA PHE A 173 -2.37 -4.46 -0.39
C PHE A 173 -2.68 -5.44 0.75
N SER A 174 -2.78 -6.76 0.47
CA SER A 174 -3.00 -7.75 1.52
C SER A 174 -1.94 -7.68 2.65
N ARG A 175 -0.68 -7.43 2.28
CA ARG A 175 0.42 -7.29 3.24
C ARG A 175 0.31 -5.98 4.03
N CYS A 176 -0.08 -4.89 3.37
CA CYS A 176 -0.39 -3.61 4.03
C CYS A 176 -1.57 -3.70 5.02
N GLN A 177 -2.43 -4.72 4.89
CA GLN A 177 -3.47 -5.00 5.88
C GLN A 177 -2.99 -5.87 7.05
N GLY A 178 -1.74 -6.34 7.01
CA GLY A 178 -1.18 -7.24 8.02
C GLY A 178 -1.45 -8.72 7.75
N HIS A 179 -1.97 -9.08 6.57
CA HIS A 179 -2.25 -10.47 6.23
C HIS A 179 -0.98 -11.19 5.75
N THR A 180 -0.67 -12.31 6.41
CA THR A 180 0.57 -13.05 6.19
C THR A 180 0.43 -14.23 5.23
N GLY A 181 -0.82 -14.63 4.96
CA GLY A 181 -1.16 -15.75 4.08
C GLY A 181 -1.12 -15.39 2.59
N SER A 182 -1.74 -16.22 1.77
CA SER A 182 -1.81 -15.96 0.32
C SER A 182 -2.77 -14.81 0.02
N PRO A 183 -2.56 -14.03 -1.07
CA PRO A 183 -3.51 -13.00 -1.49
C PRO A 183 -4.91 -13.56 -1.75
N VAL A 184 -5.02 -14.77 -2.30
CA VAL A 184 -6.33 -15.42 -2.53
C VAL A 184 -7.07 -15.65 -1.21
N GLU A 185 -6.40 -16.11 -0.16
CA GLU A 185 -7.01 -16.25 1.18
C GLU A 185 -7.49 -14.90 1.74
N TYR A 186 -6.75 -13.82 1.48
CA TYR A 186 -7.13 -12.49 1.94
C TYR A 186 -8.46 -12.03 1.32
N TYR A 187 -8.55 -12.06 -0.02
CA TYR A 187 -9.71 -11.59 -0.78
C TYR A 187 -10.89 -12.58 -0.79
N ALA A 188 -10.70 -13.84 -0.38
CA ALA A 188 -11.84 -14.75 -0.18
C ALA A 188 -12.69 -14.36 1.05
N ASN A 189 -12.14 -13.57 1.97
CA ASN A 189 -12.76 -13.21 3.25
C ASN A 189 -13.18 -11.73 3.33
N HIS A 190 -12.99 -10.94 2.27
CA HIS A 190 -13.25 -9.50 2.21
C HIS A 190 -13.86 -9.13 0.85
#